data_AF-A0A0V0ZJP4-F1
#
_entry.id   AF-A0A0V0ZJP4-F1
#
_cell.length_a   1.000
_cell.length_b   1.000
_cell.length_c   1.000
_cell.angle_alpha   90.00
_cell.angle_beta   90.00
_cell.angle_gamma   90.00
#
_symmetry.space_group_name_H-M   'P 1'
#
loop_
_entity.id
_entity.type
_entity.pdbx_description
1 polymer ?
#
loop_
_entity_poly.entity_id
_entity_poly.type
_entity_poly.pdbx_seq_one_letter_code
_entity_poly.pdbx_strand_id
1 'polypeptide(L)'
;MSSDDEICLSEEAIQCLNAINFAKALESETSENWQLSQFWYDENTSIVLAKECLSALKNTNLKVGCLCSPSVYDKLVEICPEKEGQFLLFEFDKRFKQHNRNFIFYNYQSPETVSWKFANSCAIVLADPPFLSEECLSKVVAMAKFLSTGKIIVSTGIIMESYLSNLLPNVSKCNFTPQHERKLGNEFGCFVNYETVYLNTVRDVCSFES
;
A
#
# COMPACT_ATOMS: atom_id res chain seq x y z
N MET A 1 27.40 49.57 33.25
CA MET A 1 27.60 48.14 33.55
C MET A 1 26.56 47.39 32.73
N SER A 2 27.03 46.38 32.01
CA SER A 2 26.33 45.36 31.20
C SER A 2 25.48 45.85 30.02
N SER A 3 25.98 45.59 28.81
CA SER A 3 25.14 45.37 27.63
C SER A 3 24.23 44.18 27.92
N ASP A 4 22.94 44.33 27.68
CA ASP A 4 22.06 43.19 27.50
C ASP A 4 22.44 42.58 26.16
N ASP A 5 23.42 41.67 26.17
CA ASP A 5 23.77 40.86 25.02
C ASP A 5 22.57 39.97 24.72
N GLU A 6 21.72 40.43 23.80
CA GLU A 6 20.60 39.68 23.26
C GLU A 6 21.19 38.40 22.62
N ILE A 7 20.97 37.26 23.27
CA ILE A 7 21.50 35.96 22.83
C ILE A 7 20.84 35.61 21.49
N CYS A 8 21.49 35.98 20.40
CA CYS A 8 21.11 35.60 19.05
C CYS A 8 21.79 34.28 18.70
N LEU A 9 21.03 33.31 18.19
CA LEU A 9 21.58 32.06 17.68
C LEU A 9 22.49 32.37 16.49
N SER A 10 23.63 31.67 16.38
CA SER A 10 24.49 31.80 15.20
C SER A 10 23.74 31.34 13.93
N GLU A 11 24.17 31.82 12.76
CA GLU A 11 23.56 31.41 11.49
C GLU A 11 23.62 29.89 11.30
N GLU A 12 24.71 29.25 11.73
CA GLU A 12 24.87 27.80 11.70
C GLU A 12 23.87 27.08 12.60
N ALA A 13 23.58 27.63 13.78
CA ALA A 13 22.59 27.08 14.71
C ALA A 13 21.17 27.17 14.12
N ILE A 14 20.85 28.28 13.43
CA ILE A 14 19.56 28.46 12.73
C ILE A 14 19.43 27.47 11.57
N GLN A 15 20.49 27.28 10.77
CA GLN A 15 20.49 26.30 9.67
C GLN A 15 20.30 24.87 10.18
N CYS A 16 20.99 24.47 11.25
CA CYS A 16 20.80 23.17 11.88
C CYS A 16 19.37 22.98 12.39
N LEU A 17 18.79 23.99 13.05
CA LEU A 17 17.42 23.93 13.54
C LEU A 17 16.41 23.77 12.39
N ASN A 18 16.60 24.50 11.30
CA ASN A 18 15.76 24.38 10.11
C ASN A 18 15.88 22.99 9.46
N ALA A 19 17.09 22.44 9.36
CA ALA A 19 17.30 21.09 8.83
C ALA A 19 16.62 20.02 9.71
N ILE A 20 16.72 20.15 11.04
CA ILE A 20 16.04 19.25 11.99
C ILE A 20 14.51 19.36 11.86
N ASN A 21 13.98 20.59 11.81
CA ASN A 21 12.54 20.81 11.67
C ASN A 21 12.02 20.27 10.33
N PHE A 22 12.80 20.44 9.25
CA PHE A 22 12.48 19.86 7.95
C PHE A 22 12.49 18.33 7.98
N ALA A 23 13.52 17.71 8.56
CA ALA A 23 13.60 16.26 8.71
C ALA A 23 12.42 15.71 9.54
N LYS A 24 12.07 16.38 10.65
CA LYS A 24 10.90 16.03 11.46
C LYS A 24 9.58 16.17 10.71
N ALA A 25 9.43 17.21 9.89
CA ALA A 25 8.25 17.38 9.06
C ALA A 25 8.13 16.22 8.05
N LEU A 26 9.23 15.89 7.36
CA LEU A 26 9.30 14.76 6.42
C LEU A 26 8.98 13.41 7.08
N GLU A 27 9.52 13.19 8.28
CA GLU A 27 9.25 11.99 9.07
C GLU A 27 7.77 11.92 9.46
N SER A 28 7.18 13.04 9.91
CA SER A 28 5.76 13.09 10.25
C SER A 28 4.81 12.90 9.06
N GLU A 29 5.27 13.19 7.84
CA GLU A 29 4.49 12.98 6.61
C GLU A 29 4.47 11.51 6.19
N THR A 30 5.51 10.75 6.52
CA THR A 30 5.70 9.35 6.11
C THR A 30 5.50 8.35 7.27
N SER A 31 5.36 8.84 8.51
CA SER A 31 5.17 7.99 9.68
C SER A 31 3.81 7.30 9.70
N GLU A 32 3.80 6.02 10.10
CA GLU A 32 2.61 5.24 10.40
C GLU A 32 1.66 5.96 11.36
N ASN A 33 0.38 6.03 10.98
CA ASN A 33 -0.68 6.48 11.87
C ASN A 33 -1.51 5.30 12.40
N TRP A 34 -1.30 4.96 13.67
CA TRP A 34 -1.99 3.87 14.35
C TRP A 34 -3.51 4.07 14.43
N GLN A 35 -4.00 5.31 14.46
CA GLN A 35 -5.45 5.58 14.45
C GLN A 35 -6.09 5.22 13.10
N LEU A 36 -5.30 5.26 12.03
CA LEU A 36 -5.69 4.82 10.70
C LEU A 36 -5.35 3.34 10.46
N SER A 37 -4.79 2.66 11.46
CA SER A 37 -4.26 1.28 11.37
C SER A 37 -3.30 1.09 10.19
N GLN A 38 -2.41 2.06 10.02
CA GLN A 38 -1.34 2.01 9.03
C GLN A 38 -0.15 1.21 9.57
N PHE A 39 0.20 0.15 8.86
CA PHE A 39 1.39 -0.65 9.13
C PHE A 39 2.13 -0.88 7.83
N TRP A 40 3.40 -0.53 7.79
CA TRP A 40 4.18 -0.63 6.56
C TRP A 40 4.72 -2.04 6.37
N TYR A 41 4.53 -2.57 5.15
CA TYR A 41 5.21 -3.79 4.74
C TYR A 41 6.71 -3.61 4.77
N ASP A 42 7.42 -4.68 5.12
CA ASP A 42 8.87 -4.67 4.94
C ASP A 42 9.24 -4.59 3.44
N GLU A 43 10.52 -4.30 3.20
CA GLU A 43 11.06 -4.11 1.86
C GLU A 43 10.79 -5.33 0.95
N ASN A 44 11.03 -6.54 1.46
CA ASN A 44 10.85 -7.77 0.69
C ASN A 44 9.38 -8.00 0.32
N THR A 45 8.46 -7.77 1.26
CA THR A 45 7.03 -7.92 1.04
C THR A 45 6.53 -6.93 0.00
N SER A 46 6.94 -5.67 0.12
CA SER A 46 6.60 -4.63 -0.85
C SER A 46 7.10 -5.00 -2.25
N ILE A 47 8.34 -5.51 -2.37
CA ILE A 47 8.92 -5.94 -3.67
C ILE A 47 8.13 -7.09 -4.27
N VAL A 48 7.84 -8.15 -3.50
CA VAL A 48 7.16 -9.35 -4.01
C VAL A 48 5.75 -9.01 -4.48
N LEU A 49 5.00 -8.23 -3.69
CA LEU A 49 3.66 -7.77 -4.05
C LEU A 49 3.66 -6.86 -5.28
N ALA A 50 4.63 -5.94 -5.38
CA ALA A 50 4.79 -5.08 -6.54
C ALA A 50 5.11 -5.89 -7.81
N LYS A 51 6.02 -6.87 -7.74
CA LYS A 51 6.35 -7.76 -8.87
C LYS A 51 5.13 -8.56 -9.34
N GLU A 52 4.34 -9.09 -8.41
CA GLU A 52 3.08 -9.76 -8.74
C GLU A 52 2.12 -8.82 -9.48
N CYS A 53 1.95 -7.59 -8.99
CA CYS A 53 1.11 -6.60 -9.64
C CYS A 53 1.60 -6.22 -11.05
N LEU A 54 2.91 -6.00 -11.22
CA LEU A 54 3.52 -5.68 -12.52
C LEU A 54 3.37 -6.83 -13.52
N SER A 55 3.35 -8.08 -13.06
CA SER A 55 3.14 -9.24 -13.92
C SER A 55 1.79 -9.19 -14.65
N ALA A 56 0.77 -8.57 -14.04
CA ALA A 56 -0.56 -8.41 -14.61
C ALA A 56 -0.62 -7.33 -15.71
N LEU A 57 0.39 -6.46 -15.81
CA LEU A 57 0.44 -5.36 -16.79
C LEU A 57 1.13 -5.72 -18.11
N LYS A 58 1.71 -6.93 -18.26
CA LYS A 58 2.57 -7.25 -19.42
C LYS A 58 1.93 -7.04 -20.80
N ASN A 59 0.63 -7.28 -20.93
CA ASN A 59 -0.09 -7.23 -22.21
C ASN A 59 -1.35 -6.37 -22.15
N THR A 60 -1.33 -5.28 -21.38
CA THR A 60 -2.52 -4.43 -21.19
C THR A 60 -2.18 -2.98 -20.84
N ASN A 61 -3.04 -2.07 -21.26
CA ASN A 61 -3.01 -0.65 -20.88
C ASN A 61 -3.87 -0.34 -19.65
N LEU A 62 -4.37 -1.38 -18.97
CA LEU A 62 -5.11 -1.26 -17.71
C LEU A 62 -4.17 -0.83 -16.56
N LYS A 63 -4.75 -0.64 -15.39
CA LYS A 63 -4.07 -0.09 -14.20
C LYS A 63 -3.79 -1.15 -13.13
N VAL A 64 -2.95 -0.80 -12.18
CA VAL A 64 -2.85 -1.47 -10.87
C VAL A 64 -3.56 -0.60 -9.84
N GLY A 65 -4.53 -1.18 -9.13
CA GLY A 65 -5.15 -0.52 -7.99
C GLY A 65 -4.49 -0.93 -6.69
N CYS A 66 -3.87 0.01 -5.98
CA CYS A 66 -3.40 -0.14 -4.61
C CYS A 66 -4.47 0.40 -3.68
N LEU A 67 -5.20 -0.48 -3.00
CA LEU A 67 -6.32 -0.14 -2.13
C LEU A 67 -5.89 -0.28 -0.68
N CYS A 68 -5.78 0.86 0.02
CA CYS A 68 -5.26 0.94 1.39
C CYS A 68 -3.82 0.44 1.57
N SER A 69 -3.03 0.41 0.48
CA SER A 69 -1.70 -0.22 0.44
C SER A 69 -0.61 0.72 -0.10
N PRO A 70 -0.32 1.85 0.57
CA PRO A 70 0.62 2.85 0.06
C PRO A 70 2.06 2.35 -0.11
N SER A 71 2.53 1.45 0.77
CA SER A 71 3.86 0.82 0.66
C SER A 71 4.08 0.10 -0.67
N VAL A 72 3.06 -0.62 -1.15
CA VAL A 72 3.10 -1.30 -2.45
C VAL A 72 3.06 -0.29 -3.60
N TYR A 73 2.28 0.78 -3.49
CA TYR A 73 2.25 1.84 -4.51
C TYR A 73 3.63 2.47 -4.68
N ASP A 74 4.27 2.85 -3.57
CA ASP A 74 5.60 3.47 -3.60
C ASP A 74 6.63 2.51 -4.22
N LYS A 75 6.57 1.23 -3.86
CA LYS A 75 7.46 0.23 -4.44
C LYS A 75 7.21 -0.03 -5.93
N LEU A 76 5.97 0.08 -6.40
CA LEU A 76 5.64 0.00 -7.83
C LEU A 76 6.28 1.14 -8.62
N VAL A 77 6.15 2.37 -8.12
CA VAL A 77 6.77 3.56 -8.72
C VAL A 77 8.29 3.46 -8.72
N GLU A 78 8.88 2.95 -7.63
CA GLU A 78 10.33 2.73 -7.54
C GLU A 78 10.85 1.71 -8.55
N ILE A 79 10.17 0.55 -8.69
CA ILE A 79 10.61 -0.54 -9.59
C ILE A 79 10.36 -0.19 -11.06
N CYS A 80 9.28 0.54 -11.37
CA CYS A 80 8.79 0.75 -12.74
C CYS A 80 8.26 2.19 -12.92
N PRO A 81 9.12 3.22 -12.78
CA PRO A 81 8.72 4.62 -12.79
C PRO A 81 8.09 5.05 -14.13
N GLU A 82 8.48 4.43 -15.25
CA GLU A 82 7.91 4.71 -16.56
C GLU A 82 6.42 4.33 -16.68
N LYS A 83 5.91 3.51 -15.77
CA LYS A 83 4.49 3.11 -15.70
C LYS A 83 3.73 3.76 -14.54
N GLU A 84 4.30 4.77 -13.86
CA GLU A 84 3.65 5.43 -12.72
C GLU A 84 2.20 5.84 -13.02
N GLY A 85 1.92 6.35 -14.23
CA GLY A 85 0.56 6.72 -14.69
C GLY A 85 -0.46 5.58 -14.71
N GLN A 86 -0.03 4.32 -14.62
CA GLN A 86 -0.88 3.14 -14.53
C GLN A 86 -1.11 2.68 -13.09
N PHE A 87 -0.44 3.25 -12.10
CA PHE A 87 -0.62 2.91 -10.69
C PHE A 87 -1.61 3.89 -10.06
N LEU A 88 -2.56 3.38 -9.29
CA LEU A 88 -3.56 4.18 -8.59
C LEU A 88 -3.52 3.86 -7.10
N LEU A 89 -3.43 4.88 -6.25
CA LEU A 89 -3.50 4.74 -4.79
C LEU A 89 -4.85 5.20 -4.27
N PHE A 90 -5.65 4.27 -3.74
CA PHE A 90 -6.92 4.56 -3.07
C PHE A 90 -6.69 4.54 -1.56
N GLU A 91 -6.64 5.73 -0.94
CA GLU A 91 -6.19 5.87 0.44
C GLU A 91 -6.99 6.96 1.18
N PHE A 92 -7.19 6.77 2.49
CA PHE A 92 -7.91 7.71 3.34
C PHE A 92 -6.99 8.86 3.76
N ASP A 93 -5.72 8.55 4.04
CA ASP A 93 -4.76 9.53 4.51
C ASP A 93 -4.35 10.53 3.42
N LYS A 94 -4.78 11.77 3.60
CA LYS A 94 -4.56 12.86 2.64
C LYS A 94 -3.10 13.30 2.55
N ARG A 95 -2.22 12.88 3.46
CA ARG A 95 -0.77 13.11 3.34
C ARG A 95 -0.25 12.56 2.01
N PHE A 96 -0.73 11.37 1.60
CA PHE A 96 -0.35 10.75 0.33
C PHE A 96 -0.70 11.58 -0.91
N LYS A 97 -1.68 12.49 -0.83
CA LYS A 97 -2.02 13.42 -1.92
C LYS A 97 -0.90 14.44 -2.21
N GLN A 98 -0.16 14.85 -1.20
CA GLN A 98 0.82 15.94 -1.30
C GLN A 98 2.13 15.50 -1.99
N HIS A 99 2.35 14.20 -2.16
CA HIS A 99 3.60 13.65 -2.71
C HIS A 99 3.53 13.33 -4.22
N ASN A 100 2.69 14.04 -4.99
CA ASN A 100 2.49 13.82 -6.43
C ASN A 100 2.09 12.38 -6.84
N ARG A 101 1.65 11.55 -5.88
CA ARG A 101 1.13 10.22 -6.17
C ARG A 101 -0.17 10.34 -6.97
N ASN A 102 -0.47 9.32 -7.76
CA ASN A 102 -1.78 9.11 -8.39
C ASN A 102 -2.83 8.72 -7.35
N PHE A 103 -3.11 9.66 -6.44
CA PHE A 103 -3.91 9.50 -5.25
C PHE A 103 -5.40 9.74 -5.53
N ILE A 104 -6.21 8.85 -4.99
CA ILE A 104 -7.67 8.91 -4.95
C ILE A 104 -8.06 8.81 -3.48
N PHE A 105 -8.72 9.86 -2.98
CA PHE A 105 -9.25 9.80 -1.62
C PHE A 105 -10.31 8.70 -1.55
N TYR A 106 -10.11 7.76 -0.63
CA TYR A 106 -11.00 6.63 -0.42
C TYR A 106 -11.28 6.46 1.07
N ASN A 107 -12.56 6.50 1.43
CA ASN A 107 -13.03 6.11 2.77
C ASN A 107 -13.86 4.85 2.61
N TYR A 108 -13.43 3.73 3.20
CA TYR A 108 -14.19 2.47 3.12
C TYR A 108 -15.59 2.60 3.74
N GLN A 109 -15.83 3.56 4.64
CA GLN A 109 -17.15 3.83 5.21
C GLN A 109 -18.09 4.58 4.24
N SER A 110 -17.54 5.21 3.21
CA SER A 110 -18.28 5.98 2.18
C SER A 110 -17.74 5.65 0.78
N PRO A 111 -17.82 4.37 0.33
CA PRO A 111 -17.22 3.91 -0.91
C PRO A 111 -17.83 4.56 -2.17
N GLU A 112 -19.06 5.08 -2.09
CA GLU A 112 -19.76 5.81 -3.16
C GLU A 112 -19.04 7.09 -3.61
N THR A 113 -18.07 7.56 -2.84
CA THR A 113 -17.21 8.70 -3.20
C THR A 113 -16.24 8.37 -4.34
N VAL A 114 -15.98 7.09 -4.61
CA VAL A 114 -15.12 6.67 -5.71
C VAL A 114 -15.87 6.77 -7.04
N SER A 115 -15.31 7.54 -7.97
CA SER A 115 -15.92 7.78 -9.28
C SER A 115 -16.07 6.51 -10.13
N TRP A 116 -17.20 6.41 -10.83
CA TRP A 116 -17.50 5.32 -11.78
C TRP A 116 -16.46 5.13 -12.89
N LYS A 117 -15.64 6.15 -13.19
CA LYS A 117 -14.55 6.05 -14.17
C LYS A 117 -13.49 5.00 -13.81
N PHE A 118 -13.46 4.54 -12.56
CA PHE A 118 -12.52 3.52 -12.09
C PHE A 118 -13.10 2.10 -12.14
N ALA A 119 -14.39 1.94 -12.43
CA ALA A 119 -15.01 0.64 -12.55
C ALA A 119 -14.32 -0.20 -13.63
N ASN A 120 -13.90 -1.42 -13.30
CA ASN A 120 -13.18 -2.34 -14.20
C ASN A 120 -11.97 -1.68 -14.90
N SER A 121 -11.28 -0.74 -14.24
CA SER A 121 -10.15 -0.02 -14.83
C SER A 121 -8.79 -0.64 -14.48
N CYS A 122 -8.75 -1.57 -13.53
CA CYS A 122 -7.54 -2.20 -13.03
C CYS A 122 -7.43 -3.65 -13.52
N ALA A 123 -6.30 -4.01 -14.13
CA ALA A 123 -5.99 -5.41 -14.46
C ALA A 123 -5.86 -6.28 -13.21
N ILE A 124 -5.38 -5.66 -12.13
CA ILE A 124 -5.22 -6.25 -10.81
C ILE A 124 -5.45 -5.19 -9.73
N VAL A 125 -6.05 -5.61 -8.62
CA VAL A 125 -6.18 -4.78 -7.42
C VAL A 125 -5.53 -5.52 -6.26
N LEU A 126 -4.62 -4.84 -5.56
CA LEU A 126 -4.11 -5.27 -4.28
C LEU A 126 -4.81 -4.47 -3.18
N ALA A 127 -5.42 -5.18 -2.26
CA ALA A 127 -6.16 -4.60 -1.15
C ALA A 127 -5.52 -5.01 0.19
N ASP A 128 -5.34 -4.03 1.06
CA ASP A 128 -4.84 -4.20 2.43
C ASP A 128 -5.78 -3.51 3.41
N PRO A 129 -6.90 -4.16 3.81
CA PRO A 129 -7.93 -3.51 4.62
C PRO A 129 -7.35 -2.99 5.95
N PRO A 130 -7.57 -1.72 6.31
CA PRO A 130 -6.91 -1.10 7.47
C PRO A 130 -7.28 -1.77 8.80
N PHE A 131 -8.51 -2.28 8.91
CA PHE A 131 -9.00 -2.89 10.14
C PHE A 131 -9.29 -4.37 9.96
N LEU A 132 -8.90 -5.16 10.96
CA LEU A 132 -9.23 -6.58 11.07
C LEU A 132 -10.68 -6.76 11.58
N SER A 133 -11.65 -6.37 10.74
CA SER A 133 -13.08 -6.57 10.99
C SER A 133 -13.81 -7.02 9.73
N GLU A 134 -14.87 -7.80 9.90
CA GLU A 134 -15.71 -8.27 8.80
C GLU A 134 -16.32 -7.12 7.99
N GLU A 135 -16.78 -6.06 8.66
CA GLU A 135 -17.34 -4.89 7.99
C GLU A 135 -16.30 -4.19 7.08
N CYS A 136 -15.10 -3.97 7.60
CA CYS A 136 -14.00 -3.36 6.85
C CYS A 136 -13.63 -4.23 5.64
N LEU A 137 -13.42 -5.53 5.88
CA LEU A 137 -13.05 -6.49 4.84
C LEU A 137 -14.13 -6.57 3.74
N SER A 138 -15.40 -6.65 4.11
CA SER A 138 -16.51 -6.69 3.16
C SER A 138 -16.55 -5.47 2.25
N LYS A 139 -16.43 -4.27 2.82
CA LYS A 139 -16.46 -3.01 2.07
C LYS A 139 -15.22 -2.85 1.16
N VAL A 140 -14.04 -3.20 1.65
CA VAL A 140 -12.79 -3.14 0.88
C VAL A 140 -12.80 -4.17 -0.26
N VAL A 141 -13.25 -5.40 -0.03
CA VAL A 141 -13.39 -6.43 -1.08
C VAL A 141 -14.43 -6.02 -2.13
N ALA A 142 -15.54 -5.40 -1.72
CA ALA A 142 -16.53 -4.87 -2.67
C ALA A 142 -15.92 -3.78 -3.57
N MET A 143 -15.12 -2.86 -3.02
CA MET A 143 -14.39 -1.88 -3.81
C MET A 143 -13.35 -2.53 -4.73
N ALA A 144 -12.60 -3.53 -4.25
CA ALA A 144 -11.63 -4.24 -5.08
C ALA A 144 -12.29 -4.92 -6.28
N LYS A 145 -13.46 -5.53 -6.11
CA LYS A 145 -14.27 -6.09 -7.20
C LYS A 145 -14.79 -5.05 -8.17
N PHE A 146 -15.19 -3.88 -7.67
CA PHE A 146 -15.63 -2.77 -8.52
C PHE A 146 -14.50 -2.26 -9.42
N LEU A 147 -13.28 -2.17 -8.89
CA LEU A 147 -12.10 -1.67 -9.60
C LEU A 147 -11.48 -2.69 -10.57
N SER A 148 -11.44 -3.97 -10.18
CA SER A 148 -10.71 -5.02 -10.89
C SER A 148 -11.48 -5.59 -12.08
N THR A 149 -10.77 -5.89 -13.17
CA THR A 149 -11.31 -6.69 -14.28
C THR A 149 -11.32 -8.19 -13.98
N GLY A 150 -10.78 -8.63 -12.84
CA GLY A 150 -10.88 -10.02 -12.41
C GLY A 150 -9.84 -10.45 -11.38
N LYS A 151 -8.60 -9.95 -11.42
CA LYS A 151 -7.52 -10.36 -10.50
C LYS A 151 -7.53 -9.49 -9.24
N ILE A 152 -7.59 -10.12 -8.08
CA ILE A 152 -7.59 -9.45 -6.79
C ILE A 152 -6.61 -10.16 -5.86
N ILE A 153 -5.76 -9.38 -5.21
CA ILE A 153 -4.93 -9.77 -4.08
C ILE A 153 -5.52 -9.10 -2.84
N VAL A 154 -5.73 -9.86 -1.77
CA VAL A 154 -6.11 -9.34 -0.46
C VAL A 154 -5.05 -9.77 0.55
N SER A 155 -4.38 -8.80 1.16
CA SER A 155 -3.51 -9.04 2.32
C SER A 155 -4.30 -8.69 3.58
N THR A 156 -4.45 -9.64 4.50
CA THR A 156 -5.22 -9.42 5.74
C THR A 156 -4.83 -10.45 6.80
N GLY A 157 -5.34 -10.31 8.02
CA GLY A 157 -5.09 -11.28 9.08
C GLY A 157 -5.68 -12.66 8.74
N ILE A 158 -4.95 -13.74 9.02
CA ILE A 158 -5.36 -15.11 8.64
C ILE A 158 -6.70 -15.53 9.23
N ILE A 159 -7.10 -14.94 10.36
CA ILE A 159 -8.39 -15.18 11.00
C ILE A 159 -9.58 -14.81 10.08
N MET A 160 -9.35 -13.93 9.10
CA MET A 160 -10.38 -13.51 8.14
C MET A 160 -10.55 -14.44 6.94
N GLU A 161 -9.71 -15.48 6.79
CA GLU A 161 -9.71 -16.36 5.62
C GLU A 161 -11.09 -16.96 5.31
N SER A 162 -11.79 -17.46 6.33
CA SER A 162 -13.12 -18.05 6.17
C SER A 162 -14.15 -17.02 5.70
N TYR A 163 -14.11 -15.81 6.25
CA TYR A 163 -15.03 -14.74 5.86
C TYR A 163 -14.72 -14.22 4.46
N LEU A 164 -13.43 -14.03 4.13
CA LEU A 164 -12.97 -13.65 2.80
C LEU A 164 -13.44 -14.66 1.73
N SER A 165 -13.44 -15.95 2.05
CA SER A 165 -13.91 -17.01 1.14
C SER A 165 -15.39 -16.89 0.79
N ASN A 166 -16.22 -16.36 1.70
CA ASN A 166 -17.63 -16.05 1.42
C ASN A 166 -17.79 -14.80 0.56
N LEU A 167 -16.86 -13.85 0.66
CA LEU A 167 -16.89 -12.60 -0.09
C LEU A 167 -16.31 -12.73 -1.49
N LEU A 168 -15.22 -13.45 -1.67
CA LEU A 168 -14.46 -13.52 -2.93
C LEU A 168 -14.43 -14.97 -3.44
N PRO A 169 -15.22 -15.32 -4.46
CA PRO A 169 -15.22 -16.67 -5.02
C PRO A 169 -13.85 -17.08 -5.56
N ASN A 170 -13.53 -18.38 -5.43
CA ASN A 170 -12.25 -18.98 -5.86
C ASN A 170 -11.00 -18.36 -5.22
N VAL A 171 -11.15 -17.64 -4.11
CA VAL A 171 -10.01 -17.14 -3.36
C VAL A 171 -9.27 -18.31 -2.70
N SER A 172 -7.95 -18.27 -2.72
CA SER A 172 -7.08 -19.19 -2.01
C SER A 172 -5.95 -18.43 -1.33
N LYS A 173 -5.49 -18.96 -0.20
CA LYS A 173 -4.32 -18.45 0.50
C LYS A 173 -3.05 -18.80 -0.26
N CYS A 174 -2.14 -17.84 -0.36
CA CYS A 174 -0.83 -18.04 -0.96
C CYS A 174 0.18 -18.66 0.03
N ASN A 175 1.23 -19.27 -0.51
CA ASN A 175 2.39 -19.70 0.28
C ASN A 175 3.17 -18.50 0.83
N PHE A 176 3.21 -17.40 0.07
CA PHE A 176 3.82 -16.15 0.51
C PHE A 176 3.08 -15.55 1.73
N THR A 177 3.84 -15.23 2.77
CA THR A 177 3.33 -14.63 4.02
C THR A 177 3.88 -13.21 4.15
N PRO A 178 3.02 -12.16 4.06
CA PRO A 178 3.47 -10.78 4.13
C PRO A 178 4.03 -10.44 5.51
N GLN A 179 5.10 -9.65 5.54
CA GLN A 179 5.78 -9.16 6.74
C GLN A 179 5.74 -7.63 6.78
N HIS A 180 5.83 -7.08 7.99
CA HIS A 180 5.77 -5.64 8.24
C HIS A 180 7.07 -5.17 8.89
N GLU A 181 7.44 -3.90 8.68
CA GLU A 181 8.63 -3.30 9.30
C GLU A 181 8.60 -3.42 10.82
N ARG A 182 7.40 -3.35 11.40
CA ARG A 182 7.14 -3.53 12.82
C ARG A 182 6.48 -4.87 13.08
N LYS A 183 6.83 -5.48 14.21
CA LYS A 183 6.16 -6.71 14.66
C LYS A 183 4.72 -6.40 15.06
N LEU A 184 3.78 -7.02 14.36
CA LEU A 184 2.36 -6.99 14.71
C LEU A 184 2.00 -8.27 15.48
N GLY A 185 1.01 -8.18 16.37
CA GLY A 185 0.55 -9.34 17.15
C GLY A 185 -0.29 -10.34 16.35
N ASN A 186 -0.81 -9.91 15.19
CA ASN A 186 -1.63 -10.75 14.32
C ASN A 186 -0.78 -11.43 13.26
N GLU A 187 -1.14 -12.66 12.90
CA GLU A 187 -0.61 -13.34 11.73
C GLU A 187 -1.35 -12.89 10.47
N PHE A 188 -0.61 -12.51 9.43
CA PHE A 188 -1.15 -12.05 8.16
C PHE A 188 -0.94 -13.08 7.06
N GLY A 189 -1.82 -13.07 6.07
CA GLY A 189 -1.76 -13.92 4.88
C GLY A 189 -2.07 -13.11 3.64
N CYS A 190 -1.55 -13.59 2.50
CA CYS A 190 -1.89 -13.07 1.19
C CYS A 190 -2.88 -14.04 0.51
N PHE A 191 -3.95 -13.52 -0.06
CA PHE A 191 -5.06 -14.28 -0.64
C PHE A 191 -5.37 -13.80 -2.05
N VAL A 192 -5.63 -14.71 -2.97
CA VAL A 192 -5.81 -14.41 -4.39
C VAL A 192 -6.91 -15.24 -5.03
N ASN A 193 -7.58 -14.69 -6.04
CA ASN A 193 -8.63 -15.39 -6.80
C ASN A 193 -8.18 -15.84 -8.21
N TYR A 194 -6.88 -15.92 -8.44
CA TYR A 194 -6.27 -16.23 -9.73
C TYR A 194 -4.94 -16.97 -9.53
N GLU A 195 -4.39 -17.56 -10.60
CA GLU A 195 -3.09 -18.20 -10.56
C GLU A 195 -1.95 -17.16 -10.56
N THR A 196 -1.13 -17.19 -9.51
CA THR A 196 -0.08 -16.19 -9.26
C THR A 196 1.23 -16.54 -9.92
N VAL A 197 2.06 -15.53 -10.21
CA VAL A 197 3.40 -15.74 -10.77
C VAL A 197 4.47 -15.85 -9.69
N TYR A 198 4.38 -15.08 -8.62
CA TYR A 198 5.42 -14.95 -7.59
C TYR A 198 4.96 -15.35 -6.18
N LEU A 199 3.65 -15.33 -5.89
CA LEU A 199 3.14 -15.54 -4.53
C LEU A 199 3.07 -17.01 -4.09
N ASN A 200 3.01 -17.94 -5.04
CA ASN A 200 2.97 -19.39 -4.77
C ASN A 200 4.21 -20.14 -5.24
N THR A 201 5.14 -19.46 -5.92
CA THR A 201 6.39 -20.10 -6.32
C THR A 201 7.25 -20.33 -5.09
N VAL A 202 7.41 -21.60 -4.70
CA VAL A 202 8.56 -22.06 -3.92
C VAL A 202 9.75 -21.94 -4.87
N ARG A 203 10.37 -20.76 -4.94
CA ARG A 203 11.65 -20.62 -5.63
C ARG A 203 12.71 -20.46 -4.57
N ASP A 204 13.52 -21.51 -4.43
CA ASP A 204 14.81 -21.45 -3.80
C ASP A 204 15.51 -20.14 -4.16
N VAL A 205 16.04 -19.49 -3.13
CA VAL A 205 16.85 -18.28 -3.22
C VAL A 205 18.18 -18.64 -3.89
N CYS A 206 18.18 -19.01 -5.17
CA CYS A 206 19.37 -19.30 -5.99
C CYS A 206 18.94 -19.59 -7.44
N SER A 207 18.56 -18.58 -8.21
CA SER A 207 18.74 -18.53 -9.67
C SER A 207 18.12 -17.27 -10.25
N PHE A 208 18.87 -16.17 -10.16
CA PHE A 208 18.86 -15.14 -11.20
C PHE A 208 20.16 -15.28 -11.98
N GLU A 209 20.12 -16.12 -13.01
CA GLU A 209 20.92 -16.01 -14.24
C GLU A 209 19.86 -15.97 -15.35
N SER A 210 19.87 -15.10 -16.35
CA SER A 210 20.87 -14.20 -16.93
C SER A 210 20.18 -12.94 -17.48
#